data_AF-A0A4V3UR02-F1
#
_entry.id   AF-A0A4V3UR02-F1
#
_cell.length_a   1.000
_cell.length_b   1.000
_cell.length_c   1.000
_cell.angle_alpha   90.00
_cell.angle_beta   90.00
_cell.angle_gamma   90.00
#
_symmetry.space_group_name_H-M   'P 1'
#
loop_
_entity.id
_entity.type
_entity.pdbx_description
1 polymer ?
#
loop_
_entity_poly.entity_id
_entity_poly.type
_entity_poly.pdbx_seq_one_letter_code
_entity_poly.pdbx_strand_id
1 'polypeptide(L)'
;MLLRASLLLVALSGVAACTTNSYCLVDQDYQKAEIVPELQPVQGLAIPASPSALRLPDRPATAVPFGHKNEEGDGVCLDRPPPYVAAEKAPKPDEPEVEIPKS
;
A
#
# COMPACT_ATOMS: atom_id res chain seq x y z
N MET A 1 -12.92 -41.42 19.24
CA MET A 1 -13.24 -40.83 17.91
C MET A 1 -13.40 -39.31 17.95
N LEU A 2 -13.86 -38.71 19.06
CA LEU A 2 -14.02 -37.25 19.20
C LEU A 2 -12.70 -36.44 19.06
N LEU A 3 -11.57 -36.95 19.57
CA LEU A 3 -10.27 -36.25 19.50
C LEU A 3 -9.73 -36.04 18.07
N ARG A 4 -10.08 -36.93 17.13
CA ARG A 4 -9.68 -36.81 15.71
C ARG A 4 -10.52 -35.80 14.95
N ALA A 5 -11.79 -35.66 15.31
CA ALA A 5 -12.69 -34.67 14.74
C ALA A 5 -12.28 -33.24 15.15
N SER A 6 -11.82 -33.05 16.38
CA SER A 6 -11.33 -31.76 16.88
C SER A 6 -10.04 -31.30 16.18
N LEU A 7 -9.12 -32.21 15.87
CA LEU A 7 -7.89 -31.87 15.13
C LEU A 7 -8.17 -31.41 13.69
N LEU A 8 -9.17 -32.00 13.04
CA LEU A 8 -9.59 -31.64 11.69
C LEU A 8 -10.27 -30.28 11.63
N LEU A 9 -11.04 -29.90 12.66
CA LEU A 9 -11.70 -28.59 12.70
C LEU A 9 -10.72 -27.42 12.84
N VAL A 10 -9.67 -27.56 13.66
CA VAL A 10 -8.65 -26.51 13.86
C VAL A 10 -7.82 -26.29 12.60
N ALA A 11 -7.55 -27.36 11.84
CA ALA A 11 -6.80 -27.27 10.58
C ALA A 11 -7.57 -26.54 9.46
N LEU A 12 -8.91 -26.63 9.43
CA LEU A 12 -9.72 -25.92 8.43
C LEU A 12 -9.88 -24.42 8.73
N SER A 13 -9.85 -24.01 10.00
CA SER A 13 -10.01 -22.60 10.38
C SER A 13 -8.81 -21.70 10.03
N GLY A 14 -7.63 -22.26 9.74
CA GLY A 14 -6.43 -21.48 9.42
C GLY A 14 -6.39 -20.92 7.99
N VAL A 15 -7.17 -21.46 7.06
CA VAL A 15 -7.03 -21.16 5.62
C VAL A 15 -7.93 -19.99 5.17
N ALA A 16 -8.94 -19.62 5.96
CA ALA A 16 -9.86 -18.53 5.63
C ALA A 16 -9.29 -17.12 5.92
N ALA A 17 -8.11 -17.02 6.53
CA ALA A 17 -7.54 -15.74 6.96
C ALA A 17 -6.53 -15.11 5.97
N CYS A 18 -6.19 -15.79 4.87
CA CYS A 18 -5.08 -15.36 4.00
C CYS A 18 -5.47 -14.44 2.83
N THR A 19 -6.74 -14.07 2.62
CA THR A 19 -7.15 -13.28 1.45
C THR A 19 -7.59 -11.84 1.75
N THR A 20 -7.82 -11.48 3.02
CA THR A 20 -8.26 -10.13 3.39
C THR A 20 -7.05 -9.24 3.73
N ASN A 21 -6.75 -8.26 2.87
CA ASN A 21 -5.79 -7.21 3.18
C ASN A 21 -6.34 -6.29 4.27
N SER A 22 -6.01 -6.57 5.52
CA SER A 22 -6.43 -5.76 6.67
C SER A 22 -5.27 -5.13 7.44
N TYR A 23 -4.03 -5.49 7.09
CA TYR A 23 -2.83 -4.99 7.80
C TYR A 23 -2.68 -3.47 7.72
N CYS A 24 -3.16 -2.84 6.63
CA CYS A 24 -3.06 -1.40 6.44
C CYS A 24 -4.20 -0.62 7.11
N LEU A 25 -5.21 -1.33 7.65
CA LEU A 25 -6.36 -0.73 8.32
C LEU A 25 -6.11 -0.46 9.81
N VAL A 26 -4.99 -0.95 10.34
CA VAL A 26 -4.56 -0.70 11.71
C VAL A 26 -3.50 0.40 11.75
N ASP A 27 -3.32 1.01 12.91
CA ASP A 27 -2.20 1.92 13.15
C ASP A 27 -0.87 1.23 12.84
N GLN A 28 -0.01 1.93 12.12
CA GLN A 28 1.34 1.44 11.82
C GLN A 28 2.33 1.98 12.86
N ASP A 29 3.39 1.22 13.15
CA ASP A 29 4.38 1.60 14.17
C ASP A 29 5.02 2.97 13.88
N TYR A 30 5.28 3.29 12.61
CA TYR A 30 5.86 4.57 12.22
C TYR A 30 4.94 5.76 12.53
N GLN A 31 3.62 5.56 12.65
CA GLN A 31 2.67 6.63 12.98
C GLN A 31 2.76 7.04 14.46
N LYS A 32 3.34 6.16 15.29
CA LYS A 32 3.55 6.37 16.73
C LYS A 32 5.00 6.74 17.04
N ALA A 33 5.86 6.85 16.03
CA ALA A 33 7.25 7.21 16.22
C ALA A 33 7.37 8.61 16.82
N GLU A 34 8.14 8.73 17.89
CA GLU A 34 8.41 10.02 18.53
C GLU A 34 9.28 10.90 17.62
N ILE A 35 8.94 12.18 17.58
CA ILE A 35 9.78 13.18 16.90
C ILE A 35 10.93 13.53 17.84
N VAL A 36 12.16 13.32 17.36
CA VAL A 36 13.36 13.77 18.08
C VAL A 36 13.39 15.29 18.06
N PRO A 37 13.47 15.97 19.23
CA PRO A 37 13.50 17.42 19.28
C PRO A 37 14.75 17.97 18.61
N GLU A 38 14.62 19.15 18.00
CA GLU A 38 15.76 19.83 17.39
C GLU A 38 16.82 20.18 18.43
N LEU A 39 18.08 19.95 18.07
CA LEU A 39 19.23 20.32 18.89
C LEU A 39 19.25 21.84 19.09
N GLN A 40 19.39 22.27 20.33
CA GLN A 40 19.50 23.68 20.69
C GLN A 40 20.96 24.09 20.77
N PRO A 41 21.35 25.26 20.22
CA PRO A 41 22.70 25.78 20.39
C PRO A 41 22.95 26.12 21.86
N VAL A 42 24.18 25.88 22.33
CA VAL A 42 24.64 26.30 23.66
C VAL A 42 25.54 27.53 23.52
N GLN A 43 25.73 28.28 24.61
CA GLN A 43 26.49 29.54 24.57
C GLN A 43 27.89 29.34 23.96
N GLY A 44 28.19 30.10 22.92
CA GLY A 44 29.47 30.06 22.21
C GLY A 44 29.60 28.95 21.14
N LEU A 45 28.62 28.07 20.98
CA LEU A 45 28.62 27.04 19.93
C LEU A 45 27.39 27.14 19.02
N ALA A 46 27.65 27.42 17.74
CA ALA A 46 26.64 27.38 16.69
C ALA A 46 26.50 25.97 16.12
N ILE A 47 25.27 25.57 15.79
CA ILE A 47 25.01 24.34 15.05
C ILE A 47 25.11 24.66 13.55
N PRO A 48 26.04 24.04 12.80
CA PRO A 48 26.17 24.30 11.38
C PRO A 48 24.95 23.77 10.62
N ALA A 49 24.31 24.63 9.82
CA ALA A 49 23.26 24.21 8.92
C ALA A 49 23.87 23.72 7.60
N SER A 50 23.58 22.47 7.22
CA SER A 50 23.91 21.98 5.88
C SER A 50 22.78 22.32 4.92
N PRO A 51 23.06 22.89 3.73
CA PRO A 51 22.04 23.09 2.69
C PRO A 51 21.49 21.77 2.14
N SER A 52 22.21 20.66 2.36
CA SER A 52 21.80 19.31 1.99
C SER A 52 21.11 18.56 3.13
N ALA A 53 20.86 19.21 4.27
CA ALA A 53 20.16 18.59 5.38
C ALA A 53 18.69 18.34 5.03
N LEU A 54 18.20 17.13 5.29
CA LEU A 54 16.79 16.81 5.17
C LEU A 54 16.00 17.60 6.23
N ARG A 55 14.94 18.28 5.80
CA ARG A 55 14.00 18.98 6.68
C ARG A 55 12.68 18.22 6.65
N LEU A 56 12.12 17.96 7.83
CA LEU A 56 10.75 17.47 7.90
C LEU A 56 9.82 18.61 7.51
N PRO A 57 8.83 18.38 6.63
CA PRO A 57 7.79 19.36 6.37
C PRO A 57 6.88 19.52 7.58
N ASP A 58 6.11 20.60 7.60
CA ASP A 58 5.06 20.79 8.60
C ASP A 58 4.05 19.64 8.55
N ARG A 59 3.50 19.31 9.73
CA ARG A 59 2.48 18.27 9.82
C ARG A 59 1.26 18.70 9.00
N PRO A 60 0.74 17.85 8.09
CA PRO A 60 -0.44 18.18 7.32
C PRO A 60 -1.64 18.40 8.22
N ALA A 61 -2.54 19.32 7.82
CA ALA A 61 -3.77 19.63 8.56
C ALA A 61 -4.71 18.43 8.68
N THR A 62 -4.65 17.52 7.71
CA THR A 62 -5.46 16.30 7.67
C THR A 62 -4.55 15.07 7.68
N ALA A 63 -4.78 14.17 8.63
CA ALA A 63 -4.11 12.88 8.67
C ALA A 63 -4.66 11.98 7.56
N VAL A 64 -3.76 11.42 6.74
CA VAL A 64 -4.10 10.43 5.70
C VAL A 64 -3.80 9.04 6.26
N PRO A 65 -4.79 8.13 6.32
CA PRO A 65 -4.55 6.78 6.80
C PRO A 65 -3.74 5.97 5.79
N PHE A 66 -3.02 4.97 6.29
CA PHE A 66 -2.23 4.07 5.45
C PHE A 66 -3.07 3.15 4.55
N GLY A 67 -4.29 2.87 4.96
CA GLY A 67 -5.29 2.18 4.15
C GLY A 67 -6.71 2.51 4.58
N HIS A 68 -7.67 2.20 3.70
CA HIS A 68 -9.09 2.37 3.97
C HIS A 68 -9.88 1.18 3.40
N LYS A 69 -11.15 1.03 3.80
CA LYS A 69 -12.03 0.01 3.23
C LYS A 69 -12.68 0.52 1.94
N ASN A 70 -12.76 -0.33 0.93
CA ASN A 70 -13.63 -0.11 -0.24
C ASN A 70 -15.09 -0.49 0.07
N GLU A 71 -15.96 -0.39 -0.94
CA GLU A 71 -17.38 -0.74 -0.84
C GLU A 71 -17.60 -2.23 -0.55
N GLU A 72 -16.69 -3.08 -1.01
CA GLU A 72 -16.68 -4.53 -0.77
C GLU A 72 -16.19 -4.91 0.64
N GLY A 73 -15.63 -3.96 1.39
CA GLY A 73 -15.10 -4.15 2.74
C GLY A 73 -13.63 -4.62 2.81
N ASP A 74 -12.96 -4.76 1.67
CA ASP A 74 -11.54 -5.05 1.54
C ASP A 74 -10.67 -3.82 1.82
N GLY A 75 -9.47 -4.04 2.35
CA GLY A 75 -8.50 -2.96 2.56
C GLY A 75 -7.78 -2.56 1.28
N VAL A 76 -7.86 -1.28 0.96
CA VAL A 76 -7.10 -0.58 -0.06
C VAL A 76 -5.92 0.11 0.61
N CYS A 77 -4.73 -0.47 0.44
CA CYS A 77 -3.49 -0.02 1.09
C CYS A 77 -2.66 0.86 0.16
N LEU A 78 -2.02 1.92 0.69
CA LEU A 78 -1.22 2.86 -0.10
C LEU A 78 0.05 2.27 -0.72
N ASP A 79 0.58 1.21 -0.13
CA ASP A 79 1.77 0.48 -0.59
C ASP A 79 1.44 -0.61 -1.63
N ARG A 80 0.15 -0.90 -1.84
CA ARG A 80 -0.30 -1.89 -2.81
C ARG A 80 -0.74 -1.16 -4.09
N PRO A 81 -0.27 -1.60 -5.27
CA PRO A 81 -0.72 -1.03 -6.52
C PRO A 81 -2.24 -1.25 -6.69
N PRO A 82 -2.95 -0.31 -7.34
CA PRO A 82 -4.35 -0.51 -7.68
C PRO A 82 -4.50 -1.75 -8.58
N PRO A 83 -5.66 -2.42 -8.55
CA PRO A 83 -5.93 -3.53 -9.46
C PRO A 83 -5.76 -3.07 -10.91
N TYR A 84 -5.09 -3.89 -11.70
CA TYR A 84 -4.94 -3.63 -13.14
C TYR A 84 -6.31 -3.79 -13.80
N VAL A 85 -6.86 -2.69 -14.31
CA VAL A 85 -7.97 -2.77 -15.27
C VAL A 85 -7.36 -3.10 -16.62
N ALA A 86 -7.64 -4.29 -17.15
CA ALA A 86 -7.27 -4.60 -18.51
C ALA A 86 -7.95 -3.58 -19.42
N ALA A 87 -7.16 -2.84 -20.21
CA ALA A 87 -7.71 -1.97 -21.22
C ALA A 87 -8.70 -2.78 -22.06
N GLU A 88 -9.95 -2.34 -22.10
CA GLU A 88 -10.96 -2.91 -22.97
C GLU A 88 -10.35 -2.94 -24.36
N LYS A 89 -10.24 -4.15 -24.93
CA LYS A 89 -9.48 -4.42 -26.15
C LYS A 89 -9.97 -3.45 -27.22
N ALA A 90 -9.18 -2.41 -27.51
CA ALA A 90 -9.54 -1.43 -28.52
C ALA A 90 -9.89 -2.22 -29.79
N PRO A 91 -11.01 -1.92 -30.47
CA PRO A 91 -11.35 -2.59 -31.71
C PRO A 91 -10.15 -2.44 -32.64
N LYS A 92 -9.63 -3.58 -33.14
CA LYS A 92 -8.58 -3.55 -34.15
C LYS A 92 -9.12 -2.71 -35.32
N PRO A 93 -8.41 -1.67 -35.77
CA PRO A 93 -8.74 -1.03 -37.03
C PRO A 93 -8.79 -2.11 -38.11
N ASP A 94 -9.86 -2.14 -38.91
CA ASP A 94 -10.00 -3.06 -40.03
C ASP A 94 -8.78 -2.87 -40.94
N GLU A 95 -7.88 -3.85 -40.92
CA GLU A 95 -6.70 -3.89 -41.78
C GLU A 95 -7.21 -4.13 -43.20
N PRO A 96 -7.06 -3.18 -44.16
CA PRO A 96 -7.57 -3.39 -45.51
C PRO A 96 -6.76 -4.52 -46.15
N GLU A 97 -7.47 -5.57 -46.56
CA GLU A 97 -6.91 -6.69 -47.30
C GLU A 97 -6.38 -6.18 -48.64
N VAL A 98 -5.06 -5.99 -48.73
CA VAL A 98 -4.39 -5.68 -50.00
C VAL A 98 -4.26 -6.99 -50.77
N GLU A 99 -5.16 -7.24 -51.71
CA GLU A 99 -4.98 -8.29 -52.71
C GLU A 99 -3.70 -8.00 -53.51
N ILE A 100 -2.68 -8.83 -53.28
CA ILE A 100 -1.46 -8.84 -54.11
C ILE A 100 -1.81 -9.62 -55.39
N PRO A 101 -1.82 -8.98 -56.58
CA PRO A 101 -2.08 -9.70 -57.82
C PRO A 101 -0.95 -10.71 -58.06
N LYS A 102 -1.30 -11.98 -58.16
CA LYS A 102 -0.38 -13.04 -58.58
C LYS A 102 0.08 -12.77 -60.01
N SER A 103 1.41 -12.75 -60.19
CA SER A 103 2.08 -12.73 -61.49
C SER A 103 2.03 -14.09 -62.17
#